data_AF-A0A7W8MVU2-F1
#
_entry.id   AF-A0A7W8MVU2-F1
#
_cell.length_a   1.000
_cell.length_b   1.000
_cell.length_c   1.000
_cell.angle_alpha   90.00
_cell.angle_beta   90.00
_cell.angle_gamma   90.00
#
_symmetry.space_group_name_H-M   'P 1'
#
loop_
_entity.id
_entity.type
_entity.pdbx_description
1 polymer ?
#
loop_
_entity_poly.entity_id
_entity_poly.type
_entity_poly.pdbx_seq_one_letter_code
_entity_poly.pdbx_strand_id
1 'polypeptide(L)' 'MRPHQISLETAQKLAKALGVPLEQVMHMPQHILIQKLMEIEKAKKDER' A
#
# COMPACT_ATOMS: atom_id res chain seq x y z
N MET A 1 0.30 15.76 14.12
CA MET A 1 -0.11 14.64 13.24
C MET A 1 0.57 13.38 13.74
N ARG A 2 -0.18 12.31 14.04
CA ARG A 2 0.42 11.05 14.53
C ARG A 2 1.25 10.46 13.38
N PRO A 3 2.55 10.17 13.57
CA PRO A 3 3.34 9.48 12.55
C PRO A 3 2.64 8.16 12.25
N HIS A 4 2.59 7.78 10.97
CA HIS A 4 1.99 6.53 10.56
C HIS A 4 2.74 5.39 11.25
N GLN A 5 2.12 4.76 12.25
CA GLN A 5 2.67 3.62 12.97
C GLN A 5 2.45 2.34 12.13
N ILE A 6 2.94 2.35 10.89
CA ILE A 6 3.03 1.12 10.12
C ILE A 6 4.34 0.45 10.51
N SER A 7 4.22 -0.75 11.09
CA SER A 7 5.38 -1.57 11.42
C SER A 7 6.18 -1.88 10.16
N LEU A 8 7.49 -2.05 10.30
CA LEU A 8 8.39 -2.41 9.21
C LEU A 8 7.90 -3.64 8.44
N GLU A 9 7.37 -4.64 9.15
CA GLU A 9 6.82 -5.86 8.55
C GLU A 9 5.60 -5.57 7.67
N THR A 10 4.69 -4.70 8.13
CA THR A 10 3.51 -4.29 7.37
C THR A 10 3.91 -3.49 6.14
N ALA A 11 4.87 -2.59 6.27
CA ALA A 11 5.38 -1.80 5.15
C ALA A 11 6.01 -2.69 4.06
N GLN A 12 6.78 -3.72 4.45
CA GLN A 12 7.35 -4.69 3.50
C GLN A 12 6.27 -5.50 2.77
N LYS A 13 5.24 -5.97 3.50
CA LYS A 13 4.11 -6.70 2.91
C LYS A 13 3.33 -5.83 1.93
N LEU A 14 3.08 -4.56 2.28
CA LEU A 14 2.41 -3.59 1.42
C LEU A 14 3.25 -3.24 0.20
N ALA A 15 4.55 -3.01 0.35
CA ALA A 15 5.48 -2.74 -0.76
C ALA A 15 5.44 -3.88 -1.79
N LYS A 16 5.49 -5.13 -1.32
CA LYS A 16 5.40 -6.31 -2.17
C LYS A 16 4.04 -6.48 -2.84
N ALA A 17 2.94 -6.24 -2.10
CA ALA A 17 1.58 -6.38 -2.63
C ALA A 17 1.24 -5.30 -3.67
N LEU A 18 1.74 -4.08 -3.46
CA LEU A 18 1.53 -2.93 -4.34
C LEU A 18 2.56 -2.84 -5.47
N GLY A 19 3.66 -3.62 -5.41
CA GLY A 19 4.75 -3.54 -6.37
C GLY A 19 5.51 -2.20 -6.34
N VAL A 20 5.59 -1.56 -5.18
CA VAL A 20 6.23 -0.24 -4.99
C VAL A 20 7.36 -0.32 -3.96
N PRO A 21 8.37 0.58 -4.01
CA PRO A 21 9.49 0.54 -3.08
C PRO A 21 9.09 0.82 -1.63
N LEU A 22 9.83 0.22 -0.69
CA LEU A 22 9.56 0.31 0.75
C LEU A 22 9.63 1.76 1.28
N GLU A 23 10.62 2.54 0.84
CA GLU A 23 10.72 3.96 1.20
C GLU A 23 9.43 4.70 0.84
N GLN A 24 8.89 4.44 -0.34
CA GLN A 24 7.65 5.07 -0.78
C GLN A 24 6.47 4.68 0.13
N VAL A 25 6.37 3.42 0.56
CA VAL A 25 5.32 2.98 1.51
C VAL A 25 5.45 3.67 2.87
N MET A 26 6.68 3.89 3.36
CA MET A 26 6.93 4.54 4.66
C MET A 26 6.61 6.04 4.65
N HIS A 27 6.76 6.70 3.49
CA HIS A 27 6.43 8.11 3.31
C HIS A 27 5.00 8.33 2.82
N MET A 28 4.33 7.28 2.37
CA MET A 28 2.99 7.39 1.77
C MET A 28 1.91 7.51 2.84
N PRO A 29 0.96 8.44 2.66
CA PRO A 29 -0.18 8.55 3.56
C PRO A 29 -1.14 7.36 3.39
N GLN A 30 -1.77 6.96 4.50
CA GLN A 30 -2.66 5.80 4.66
C GLN A 30 -3.78 5.76 3.62
N HIS A 31 -4.41 6.90 3.33
CA HIS A 31 -5.52 6.95 2.38
C HIS A 31 -5.06 6.60 0.95
N ILE A 32 -3.82 6.91 0.55
CA ILE A 32 -3.29 6.54 -0.77
C ILE A 32 -3.01 5.04 -0.84
N LEU A 33 -2.50 4.43 0.25
CA LEU A 33 -2.32 2.98 0.32
C LEU A 33 -3.65 2.25 0.12
N ILE A 34 -4.72 2.73 0.77
CA ILE A 34 -6.07 2.18 0.62
C ILE A 34 -6.57 2.34 -0.83
N GLN A 35 -6.40 3.51 -1.45
CA GLN A 35 -6.78 3.72 -2.84
C GLN A 35 -6.05 2.75 -3.78
N LYS A 36 -4.72 2.59 -3.64
CA LYS A 36 -3.95 1.66 -4.47
C LYS A 36 -4.38 0.20 -4.29
N LEU A 37 -4.71 -0.22 -3.06
CA LEU A 37 -5.25 -1.55 -2.80
C LEU A 37 -6.59 -1.75 -3.51
N MET A 38 -7.50 -0.78 -3.43
CA MET A 38 -8.79 -0.82 -4.13
C MET A 38 -8.61 -0.90 -5.65
N GLU A 39 -7.67 -0.15 -6.21
CA GLU A 39 -7.38 -0.19 -7.65
C GLU A 39 -6.85 -1.56 -8.10
N ILE A 40 -6.01 -2.21 -7.28
CA ILE A 40 -5.53 -3.58 -7.55
C ILE A 40 -6.68 -4.59 -7.46
N GLU A 41 -7.57 -4.46 -6.47
CA GLU A 41 -8.73 -5.34 -6.33
C GLU A 41 -9.70 -5.17 -7.51
N LYS A 42 -9.95 -3.93 -7.95
CA LYS A 42 -10.75 -3.66 -9.15
C LYS A 42 -10.09 -4.25 -10.39
N ALA A 43 -8.79 -4.02 -10.60
CA ALA A 43 -8.06 -4.56 -11.74
C ALA A 43 -8.11 -6.10 -11.76
N LYS A 44 -7.94 -6.77 -10.62
CA LYS A 44 -8.10 -8.23 -10.50
C LYS A 44 -9.52 -8.72 -10.77
N LYS A 45 -10.52 -7.89 -10.50
CA LYS A 45 -11.94 -8.23 -10.73
C LYS A 45 -12.34 -8.02 -12.18
N ASP A 46 -11.72 -7.07 -12.87
CA ASP A 46 -11.92 -6.79 -14.29
C ASP A 46 -11.22 -7.82 -15.20
N GLU A 47 -10.12 -8.42 -14.73
CA GLU A 47 -9.40 -9.50 -15.42
C GLU A 47 -10.08 -10.90 -15.29
N ARG A 48 -11.37 -10.97 -14.92
CA ARG A 48 -12.13 -12.22 -14.72
C ARG A 48 -13.39 -12.33 -15.56
#